data_AF-A0A1Q4G0M8-F1
#
_entry.id   AF-A0A1Q4G0M8-F1
#
_cell.length_a   1.000
_cell.length_b   1.000
_cell.length_c   1.000
_cell.angle_alpha   90.00
_cell.angle_beta   90.00
_cell.angle_gamma   90.00
#
_symmetry.space_group_name_H-M   'P 1'
#
loop_
_entity.id
_entity.type
_entity.pdbx_description
1 polymer ?
#
loop_
_entity_poly.entity_id
_entity_poly.type
_entity_poly.pdbx_seq_one_letter_code
_entity_poly.pdbx_strand_id
1 'polypeptide(L)'
;MVSMRSEAAAGRIPLTTFKGQLRQINAASAGSDGLAVLRLCVPRFFELDGAADDAATCAANRAAAPMAARTTFRRYSGKVRAPEQGGQLPRERYFSVASGPDGDDAGVLAEELNAYRSLRIPLQFFDLMRDEVAVALDTPRGCQVLLFVHEACALQPFAATFSAAFRAAVDAAATTRSPFLLSLGTTVVDAEIGGVLDLRLPAAQRWFFASFVQCGMLPTPARCFEDVLPELLALACGGSTPDNRRLQALGEHLRARGVRALIYPSARCDVAVRYRDGALVAWHGWNLVRYGPAPLRDSLYIDLGAWETQFPPSVELRRYGGDGEEGWRVCGLRVWNHSVHAMRRRLP
;
A
#
# COMPACT_ATOMS: atom_id res chain seq x y z
N MET A 1 18.40 22.44 11.97
CA MET A 1 19.31 22.63 10.82
C MET A 1 20.11 21.34 10.69
N VAL A 2 19.70 20.43 9.80
CA VAL A 2 20.49 19.22 9.51
C VAL A 2 21.78 19.72 8.86
N SER A 3 22.92 19.43 9.47
CA SER A 3 24.23 19.94 9.06
C SER A 3 24.54 19.51 7.62
N MET A 4 24.91 20.45 6.75
CA MET A 4 25.41 20.19 5.39
C MET A 4 26.57 19.18 5.34
N ARG A 5 27.22 18.88 6.48
CA ARG A 5 28.25 17.85 6.56
C ARG A 5 27.74 16.41 6.39
N SER A 6 26.44 16.12 6.59
CA SER A 6 25.91 14.77 6.35
C SER A 6 25.60 14.50 4.86
N GLU A 7 25.47 15.55 4.03
CA GLU A 7 25.19 15.39 2.59
C GLU A 7 26.38 14.84 1.80
N ALA A 8 27.62 15.16 2.20
CA ALA A 8 28.82 14.64 1.53
C ALA A 8 29.02 13.13 1.72
N ALA A 9 28.48 12.55 2.80
CA ALA A 9 28.69 11.15 3.17
C ALA A 9 27.76 10.17 2.42
N ALA A 10 26.58 10.61 1.99
CA ALA A 10 25.55 9.72 1.45
C ALA A 10 25.74 9.33 -0.04
N GLY A 11 26.67 9.96 -0.75
CA GLY A 11 26.86 9.72 -2.19
C GLY A 11 25.64 10.09 -3.05
N ARG A 12 25.78 9.92 -4.37
CA ARG A 12 24.69 10.19 -5.34
C ARG A 12 23.57 9.16 -5.17
N ILE A 13 22.31 9.61 -5.26
CA ILE A 13 21.14 8.71 -5.23
C ILE A 13 21.26 7.70 -6.39
N PRO A 14 21.20 6.37 -6.13
CA PRO A 14 21.33 5.33 -7.14
C PRO A 14 20.03 5.18 -7.93
N LEU A 15 19.74 6.17 -8.77
CA LEU A 15 18.57 6.22 -9.62
C LEU A 15 18.74 5.30 -10.84
N THR A 16 17.68 4.60 -11.19
CA THR A 16 17.61 3.66 -12.32
C THR A 16 16.42 3.98 -13.23
N THR A 17 16.28 3.22 -14.32
CA THR A 17 15.06 3.21 -15.13
C THR A 17 14.29 1.92 -14.83
N PHE A 18 13.08 2.04 -14.29
CA PHE A 18 12.16 0.92 -14.18
C PHE A 18 11.58 0.61 -15.56
N LYS A 19 11.64 -0.65 -15.97
CA LYS A 19 10.91 -1.21 -17.11
C LYS A 19 10.18 -2.44 -16.64
N GLY A 20 8.86 -2.47 -16.75
CA GLY A 20 8.07 -3.61 -16.29
C GLY A 20 6.60 -3.27 -16.13
N GLN A 21 5.88 -4.21 -15.53
CA GLN A 21 4.42 -4.18 -15.46
C GLN A 21 3.96 -3.62 -14.11
N LEU A 22 2.99 -2.72 -14.16
CA LEU A 22 2.37 -2.11 -12.98
C LEU A 22 0.89 -2.46 -12.96
N ARG A 23 0.40 -2.99 -11.85
CA ARG A 23 -1.01 -3.31 -11.65
C ARG A 23 -1.66 -2.32 -10.71
N GLN A 24 -2.90 -1.97 -11.02
CA GLN A 24 -3.71 -1.02 -10.25
C GLN A 24 -5.19 -1.29 -10.47
N ILE A 25 -6.01 -0.90 -9.51
CA ILE A 25 -7.45 -0.69 -9.71
C ILE A 25 -7.73 0.81 -9.81
N ASN A 26 -8.42 1.22 -10.88
CA ASN A 26 -8.80 2.61 -11.10
C ASN A 26 -10.30 2.72 -11.43
N ALA A 27 -10.79 3.95 -11.52
CA ALA A 27 -12.20 4.21 -11.81
C ALA A 27 -12.67 3.55 -13.12
N ALA A 28 -11.82 3.58 -14.14
CA ALA A 28 -12.14 2.97 -15.44
C ALA A 28 -12.24 1.44 -15.35
N SER A 29 -11.34 0.77 -14.64
CA SER A 29 -11.33 -0.69 -14.54
C SER A 29 -12.39 -1.24 -13.58
N ALA A 30 -12.78 -0.47 -12.57
CA ALA A 30 -13.82 -0.87 -11.62
C ALA A 30 -15.24 -0.76 -12.17
N GLY A 31 -15.46 0.09 -13.19
CA GLY A 31 -16.80 0.48 -13.62
C GLY A 31 -17.54 1.32 -12.57
N SER A 32 -18.73 1.82 -12.90
CA SER A 32 -19.50 2.70 -12.01
C SER A 32 -19.92 2.02 -10.71
N ASP A 33 -20.48 0.81 -10.79
CA ASP A 33 -20.97 0.06 -9.63
C ASP A 33 -19.80 -0.43 -8.76
N GLY A 34 -18.73 -0.95 -9.38
CA GLY A 34 -17.53 -1.34 -8.65
C GLY A 34 -16.87 -0.16 -7.96
N LEU A 35 -16.80 1.01 -8.60
CA LEU A 35 -16.29 2.23 -7.98
C LEU A 35 -17.17 2.69 -6.81
N ALA A 36 -18.50 2.64 -6.94
CA ALA A 36 -19.43 2.98 -5.86
C ALA A 36 -19.22 2.05 -4.64
N VAL A 37 -19.11 0.75 -4.88
CA VAL A 37 -18.82 -0.23 -3.83
C VAL A 37 -17.43 -0.02 -3.22
N LEU A 38 -16.42 0.31 -4.02
CA LEU A 38 -15.07 0.59 -3.51
C LEU A 38 -15.01 1.87 -2.68
N ARG A 39 -15.68 2.95 -3.08
CA ARG A 39 -15.80 4.17 -2.27
C ARG A 39 -16.41 3.89 -0.90
N LEU A 40 -17.35 2.95 -0.85
CA LEU A 40 -17.97 2.49 0.38
C LEU A 40 -17.04 1.58 1.21
N CYS A 41 -16.48 0.57 0.56
CA CYS A 41 -15.79 -0.55 1.21
C CYS A 41 -14.34 -0.22 1.55
N VAL A 42 -13.70 0.63 0.77
CA VAL A 42 -12.31 1.08 0.92
C VAL A 42 -12.25 2.60 0.66
N PRO A 43 -12.97 3.43 1.45
CA PRO A 43 -13.06 4.89 1.23
C PRO A 43 -11.69 5.59 1.26
N ARG A 44 -10.70 4.89 1.82
CA ARG A 44 -9.33 5.36 1.96
C ARG A 44 -8.41 4.79 0.90
N PHE A 45 -8.93 4.22 -0.18
CA PHE A 45 -8.15 3.76 -1.31
C PHE A 45 -8.25 4.72 -2.51
N PHE A 46 -9.44 5.29 -2.78
CA PHE A 46 -9.73 6.24 -3.88
C PHE A 46 -9.74 7.72 -3.45
N GLU A 47 -9.47 8.64 -4.40
CA GLU A 47 -9.65 10.08 -4.13
C GLU A 47 -11.15 10.28 -4.00
N LEU A 48 -11.57 10.93 -2.93
CA LEU A 48 -12.96 11.35 -2.77
C LEU A 48 -13.08 12.66 -3.53
N ASP A 49 -14.08 12.79 -4.40
CA ASP A 49 -14.23 13.93 -5.30
C ASP A 49 -14.72 15.14 -4.49
N GLY A 50 -13.77 15.82 -3.85
CA GLY A 50 -13.98 17.07 -3.14
C GLY A 50 -14.41 16.96 -1.67
N ALA A 51 -14.51 18.13 -1.04
CA ALA A 51 -14.83 18.28 0.38
C ALA A 51 -16.21 17.71 0.77
N ALA A 52 -17.14 17.60 -0.18
CA ALA A 52 -18.48 17.04 0.04
C ALA A 52 -18.46 15.52 0.20
N ASP A 53 -17.72 14.80 -0.66
CA ASP A 53 -17.53 13.35 -0.54
C ASP A 53 -16.73 13.00 0.71
N ASP A 54 -15.70 13.80 1.02
CA ASP A 54 -14.95 13.70 2.26
C ASP A 54 -15.86 13.99 3.48
N ALA A 55 -16.71 15.02 3.43
CA ALA A 55 -17.60 15.37 4.54
C ALA A 55 -18.73 14.37 4.72
N ALA A 56 -19.36 13.86 3.66
CA ALA A 56 -20.40 12.84 3.72
C ALA A 56 -19.84 11.50 4.18
N THR A 57 -18.71 11.08 3.61
CA THR A 57 -17.98 9.88 4.06
C THR A 57 -17.51 10.05 5.51
N CYS A 58 -16.99 11.22 5.88
CA CYS A 58 -16.58 11.50 7.26
C CYS A 58 -17.77 11.69 8.22
N ALA A 59 -18.93 12.16 7.78
CA ALA A 59 -20.14 12.32 8.61
C ALA A 59 -20.78 10.95 8.86
N ALA A 60 -20.97 10.16 7.80
CA ALA A 60 -21.32 8.75 7.92
C ALA A 60 -20.31 7.99 8.79
N ASN A 61 -19.02 8.31 8.69
CA ASN A 61 -17.99 7.72 9.54
C ASN A 61 -17.97 8.25 10.99
N ARG A 62 -18.26 9.53 11.24
CA ARG A 62 -18.26 10.12 12.60
C ARG A 62 -19.47 9.70 13.43
N ALA A 63 -20.63 9.51 12.80
CA ALA A 63 -21.86 9.10 13.49
C ALA A 63 -21.79 7.68 14.12
N ALA A 64 -20.76 6.88 13.80
CA ALA A 64 -20.73 5.46 14.13
C ALA A 64 -19.51 4.98 14.96
N ALA A 65 -18.62 5.85 15.44
CA ALA A 65 -17.71 5.66 16.61
C ALA A 65 -16.63 6.76 16.69
N PRO A 66 -16.30 7.29 17.90
CA PRO A 66 -15.30 8.35 18.09
C PRO A 66 -13.83 7.88 18.22
N MET A 67 -13.54 6.58 18.23
CA MET A 67 -12.30 6.07 18.88
C MET A 67 -11.02 5.90 18.04
N ALA A 68 -10.93 6.43 16.83
CA ALA A 68 -9.59 6.62 16.24
C ALA A 68 -9.62 7.74 15.20
N ALA A 69 -8.81 8.77 15.43
CA ALA A 69 -8.35 9.69 14.39
C ALA A 69 -7.56 8.88 13.35
N ARG A 70 -8.27 8.13 12.51
CA ARG A 70 -7.69 7.21 11.56
C ARG A 70 -7.09 8.06 10.45
N THR A 71 -5.77 8.13 10.40
CA THR A 71 -5.01 8.98 9.47
C THR A 71 -5.30 8.63 8.00
N THR A 72 -5.29 9.62 7.12
CA THR A 72 -5.45 9.46 5.65
C THR A 72 -4.10 9.32 4.94
N PHE A 73 -3.05 8.96 5.69
CA PHE A 73 -1.71 8.84 5.15
C PHE A 73 -1.61 7.66 4.18
N ARG A 74 -0.80 7.85 3.14
CA ARG A 74 -0.36 6.80 2.22
C ARG A 74 1.16 6.74 2.30
N ARG A 75 1.75 5.54 2.21
CA ARG A 75 3.22 5.41 2.35
C ARG A 75 3.90 6.33 1.35
N TYR A 76 4.89 7.07 1.81
CA TYR A 76 5.69 7.96 0.97
C TYR A 76 4.90 9.05 0.23
N SER A 77 3.70 9.41 0.68
CA SER A 77 2.90 10.44 -0.02
C SER A 77 3.46 11.85 0.12
N GLY A 78 4.32 12.09 1.11
CA GLY A 78 4.74 13.44 1.50
C GLY A 78 3.68 14.19 2.30
N LYS A 79 2.61 13.51 2.75
CA LYS A 79 1.55 14.16 3.53
C LYS A 79 1.97 14.27 4.99
N VAL A 80 2.39 15.47 5.41
CA VAL A 80 2.84 15.68 6.80
C VAL A 80 1.92 16.54 7.65
N ARG A 81 0.91 17.21 7.07
CA ARG A 81 -0.09 18.03 7.78
C ARG A 81 -1.50 17.86 7.21
N ALA A 82 -2.48 18.48 7.87
CA ALA A 82 -3.91 18.48 7.55
C ALA A 82 -4.20 18.82 6.05
N PRO A 83 -5.37 18.43 5.51
CA PRO A 83 -5.70 18.47 4.08
C PRO A 83 -5.50 19.82 3.38
N GLU A 84 -5.57 20.91 4.13
CA GLU A 84 -5.70 22.28 3.61
C GLU A 84 -4.43 22.85 2.94
N GLN A 85 -3.26 22.21 3.12
CA GLN A 85 -1.98 22.78 2.66
C GLN A 85 -1.44 22.20 1.33
N GLY A 86 -2.28 21.47 0.57
CA GLY A 86 -1.87 20.90 -0.71
C GLY A 86 -0.69 19.90 -0.61
N GLY A 87 -0.28 19.33 -1.75
CA GLY A 87 0.92 18.47 -1.85
C GLY A 87 0.72 16.97 -1.64
N GLN A 88 -0.54 16.52 -1.45
CA GLN A 88 -0.85 15.09 -1.43
C GLN A 88 -0.79 14.52 -2.85
N LEU A 89 -0.01 13.45 -3.04
CA LEU A 89 0.03 12.74 -4.31
C LEU A 89 -1.33 12.11 -4.61
N PRO A 90 -1.91 12.24 -5.82
CA PRO A 90 -3.16 11.55 -6.16
C PRO A 90 -3.09 10.03 -5.91
N ARG A 91 -4.20 9.36 -5.57
CA ARG A 91 -4.22 7.89 -5.37
C ARG A 91 -3.68 7.13 -6.56
N GLU A 92 -3.96 7.62 -7.76
CA GLU A 92 -3.62 6.96 -9.02
C GLU A 92 -2.11 6.86 -9.26
N ARG A 93 -1.31 7.43 -8.34
CA ARG A 93 0.14 7.32 -8.34
C ARG A 93 0.66 6.02 -7.70
N TYR A 94 -0.20 5.20 -7.09
CA TYR A 94 0.20 3.99 -6.36
C TYR A 94 -0.14 2.73 -7.16
N PHE A 95 0.85 1.86 -7.32
CA PHE A 95 0.78 0.63 -8.10
C PHE A 95 1.37 -0.52 -7.30
N SER A 96 0.90 -1.74 -7.54
CA SER A 96 1.68 -2.93 -7.25
C SER A 96 2.61 -3.24 -8.43
N VAL A 97 3.79 -3.80 -8.15
CA VAL A 97 4.74 -4.19 -9.19
C VAL A 97 4.44 -5.64 -9.58
N ALA A 98 4.11 -5.87 -10.85
CA ALA A 98 3.80 -7.19 -11.37
C ALA A 98 5.04 -7.86 -11.96
N SER A 99 5.13 -9.18 -11.76
CA SER A 99 6.24 -10.01 -12.24
C SER A 99 6.18 -10.29 -13.74
N GLY A 100 5.00 -10.17 -14.34
CA GLY A 100 4.75 -10.46 -15.75
C GLY A 100 3.59 -9.65 -16.36
N PRO A 101 3.39 -9.78 -17.69
CA PRO A 101 2.35 -9.07 -18.44
C PRO A 101 0.92 -9.52 -18.12
N ASP A 102 0.77 -10.67 -17.47
CA ASP A 102 -0.51 -11.15 -16.94
C ASP A 102 -0.99 -10.34 -15.71
N GLY A 103 -0.11 -9.52 -15.13
CA GLY A 103 -0.40 -8.70 -13.96
C GLY A 103 -0.22 -9.44 -12.64
N ASP A 104 0.51 -10.56 -12.60
CA ASP A 104 0.77 -11.26 -11.35
C ASP A 104 1.66 -10.43 -10.42
N ASP A 105 1.05 -9.79 -9.45
CA ASP A 105 1.68 -9.00 -8.39
C ASP A 105 1.74 -9.77 -7.05
N ALA A 106 1.58 -11.10 -7.09
CA ALA A 106 1.55 -11.98 -5.92
C ALA A 106 0.48 -11.60 -4.86
N GLY A 107 -0.62 -10.97 -5.28
CA GLY A 107 -1.72 -10.57 -4.41
C GLY A 107 -1.50 -9.25 -3.67
N VAL A 108 -0.45 -8.49 -3.99
CA VAL A 108 -0.15 -7.21 -3.34
C VAL A 108 -1.35 -6.28 -3.39
N LEU A 109 -1.98 -6.10 -4.55
CA LEU A 109 -3.10 -5.18 -4.71
C LEU A 109 -4.30 -5.56 -3.82
N ALA A 110 -4.68 -6.84 -3.79
CA ALA A 110 -5.76 -7.32 -2.94
C ALA A 110 -5.45 -7.12 -1.45
N GLU A 111 -4.19 -7.33 -1.02
CA GLU A 111 -3.79 -7.14 0.37
C GLU A 111 -3.73 -5.66 0.79
N GLU A 112 -3.35 -4.76 -0.12
CA GLU A 112 -3.48 -3.32 0.09
C GLU A 112 -4.96 -2.93 0.25
N LEU A 113 -5.86 -3.40 -0.63
CA LEU A 113 -7.30 -3.16 -0.48
C LEU A 113 -7.83 -3.68 0.86
N ASN A 114 -7.41 -4.88 1.29
CA ASN A 114 -7.78 -5.43 2.59
C ASN A 114 -7.30 -4.56 3.75
N ALA A 115 -6.10 -3.97 3.67
CA ALA A 115 -5.59 -3.10 4.71
C ALA A 115 -6.35 -1.77 4.84
N TYR A 116 -6.91 -1.29 3.72
CA TYR A 116 -7.67 -0.03 3.66
C TYR A 116 -9.19 -0.23 3.81
N ARG A 117 -9.66 -1.48 4.00
CA ARG A 117 -11.09 -1.77 4.08
C ARG A 117 -11.77 -1.20 5.32
N SER A 118 -13.02 -0.83 5.14
CA SER A 118 -13.94 -0.49 6.21
C SER A 118 -14.16 -1.69 7.11
N LEU A 119 -14.03 -1.50 8.42
CA LEU A 119 -14.35 -2.55 9.39
C LEU A 119 -15.86 -2.72 9.60
N ARG A 120 -16.67 -1.82 9.04
CA ARG A 120 -18.12 -1.79 9.23
C ARG A 120 -18.85 -2.82 8.41
N ILE A 121 -18.33 -3.07 7.21
CA ILE A 121 -18.90 -4.03 6.30
C ILE A 121 -18.07 -5.30 6.46
N PRO A 122 -18.71 -6.44 6.80
CA PRO A 122 -18.01 -7.69 6.85
C PRO A 122 -17.65 -8.09 5.42
N LEU A 123 -16.44 -7.77 4.99
CA LEU A 123 -15.96 -8.04 3.64
C LEU A 123 -14.49 -8.46 3.61
N GLN A 124 -14.08 -9.01 2.47
CA GLN A 124 -12.70 -9.35 2.14
C GLN A 124 -12.44 -9.22 0.64
N PHE A 125 -11.23 -8.79 0.29
CA PHE A 125 -10.73 -8.83 -1.08
C PHE A 125 -9.88 -10.07 -1.31
N PHE A 126 -10.03 -10.70 -2.47
CA PHE A 126 -9.24 -11.84 -2.93
C PHE A 126 -8.67 -11.53 -4.32
N ASP A 127 -7.52 -12.10 -4.64
CA ASP A 127 -6.91 -11.95 -5.95
C ASP A 127 -7.16 -13.21 -6.78
N LEU A 128 -7.77 -13.06 -7.97
CA LEU A 128 -7.99 -14.19 -8.88
C LEU A 128 -6.74 -14.63 -9.62
N MET A 129 -5.62 -13.92 -9.46
CA MET A 129 -4.32 -14.40 -9.92
C MET A 129 -3.75 -15.51 -9.03
N ARG A 130 -4.32 -15.73 -7.84
CA ARG A 130 -3.90 -16.80 -6.93
C ARG A 130 -4.66 -18.09 -7.23
N ASP A 131 -3.92 -19.13 -7.57
CA ASP A 131 -4.48 -20.42 -7.98
C ASP A 131 -5.41 -21.01 -6.91
N GLU A 132 -5.07 -20.87 -5.63
CA GLU A 132 -5.91 -21.35 -4.54
C GLU A 132 -7.27 -20.64 -4.45
N VAL A 133 -7.36 -19.37 -4.87
CA VAL A 133 -8.61 -18.61 -4.91
C VAL A 133 -9.42 -19.02 -6.13
N ALA A 134 -8.77 -19.10 -7.30
CA ALA A 134 -9.40 -19.51 -8.54
C ALA A 134 -10.03 -20.92 -8.42
N VAL A 135 -9.28 -21.87 -7.87
CA VAL A 135 -9.73 -23.25 -7.60
C VAL A 135 -10.88 -23.28 -6.59
N ALA A 136 -10.78 -22.54 -5.49
CA ALA A 136 -11.81 -22.53 -4.45
C ALA A 136 -13.16 -21.97 -4.93
N LEU A 137 -13.14 -21.16 -5.99
CA LEU A 137 -14.33 -20.53 -6.57
C LEU A 137 -14.76 -21.14 -7.90
N ASP A 138 -14.11 -22.22 -8.35
CA ASP A 138 -14.33 -22.86 -9.65
C ASP A 138 -14.37 -21.84 -10.80
N THR A 139 -13.39 -20.92 -10.80
CA THR A 139 -13.30 -19.84 -11.77
C THR A 139 -11.91 -19.77 -12.39
N PRO A 140 -11.78 -19.43 -13.68
CA PRO A 140 -10.46 -19.27 -14.29
C PRO A 140 -9.63 -18.21 -13.59
N ARG A 141 -8.31 -18.44 -13.51
CA ARG A 141 -7.34 -17.41 -13.10
C ARG A 141 -7.50 -16.18 -13.98
N GLY A 142 -7.46 -15.01 -13.38
CA GLY A 142 -7.65 -13.75 -14.11
C GLY A 142 -7.14 -12.53 -13.38
N CYS A 143 -6.85 -11.48 -14.15
CA CYS A 143 -6.33 -10.20 -13.65
C CYS A 143 -7.44 -9.34 -13.01
N GLN A 144 -8.08 -9.89 -11.98
CA GLN A 144 -9.24 -9.35 -11.31
C GLN A 144 -9.07 -9.46 -9.80
N VAL A 145 -9.64 -8.51 -9.07
CA VAL A 145 -9.77 -8.60 -7.61
C VAL A 145 -11.24 -8.90 -7.31
N LEU A 146 -11.49 -9.94 -6.53
CA LEU A 146 -12.82 -10.24 -6.04
C LEU A 146 -13.06 -9.53 -4.72
N LEU A 147 -14.20 -8.88 -4.61
CA LEU A 147 -14.75 -8.41 -3.35
C LEU A 147 -15.83 -9.39 -2.90
N PHE A 148 -15.61 -9.99 -1.74
CA PHE A 148 -16.58 -10.83 -1.05
C PHE A 148 -17.20 -10.05 0.11
N VAL A 149 -18.51 -9.84 0.06
CA VAL A 149 -19.30 -9.25 1.15
C VAL A 149 -20.08 -10.38 1.82
N HIS A 150 -19.84 -10.62 3.11
CA HIS A 150 -20.45 -11.74 3.82
C HIS A 150 -21.98 -11.66 3.86
N GLU A 151 -22.53 -10.45 3.95
CA GLU A 151 -23.98 -10.20 3.98
C GLU A 151 -24.33 -9.07 3.02
N ALA A 152 -25.03 -9.39 1.93
CA ALA A 152 -25.39 -8.42 0.89
C ALA A 152 -26.22 -7.24 1.42
N CYS A 153 -26.99 -7.43 2.49
CA CYS A 153 -27.78 -6.37 3.13
C CYS A 153 -26.92 -5.19 3.61
N ALA A 154 -25.63 -5.40 3.88
CA ALA A 154 -24.70 -4.33 4.24
C ALA A 154 -24.48 -3.31 3.10
N LEU A 155 -24.84 -3.65 1.87
CA LEU A 155 -24.77 -2.76 0.71
C LEU A 155 -26.08 -1.99 0.45
N GLN A 156 -27.21 -2.42 1.01
CA GLN A 156 -28.53 -1.82 0.75
C GLN A 156 -28.64 -0.33 1.10
N PRO A 157 -28.01 0.19 2.19
CA PRO A 157 -28.02 1.63 2.47
C PRO A 157 -27.44 2.49 1.33
N PHE A 158 -26.72 1.87 0.39
CA PHE A 158 -26.04 2.52 -0.73
C PHE A 158 -26.69 2.19 -2.08
N ALA A 159 -27.81 1.48 -2.09
CA ALA A 159 -28.51 1.02 -3.29
C ALA A 159 -28.85 2.14 -4.28
N ALA A 160 -29.04 3.38 -3.79
CA ALA A 160 -29.30 4.55 -4.63
C ALA A 160 -28.11 4.97 -5.50
N THR A 161 -26.90 4.54 -5.17
CA THR A 161 -25.68 4.83 -5.95
C THR A 161 -25.40 3.81 -7.04
N PHE A 162 -26.17 2.73 -7.08
CA PHE A 162 -25.96 1.61 -8.00
C PHE A 162 -26.86 1.71 -9.23
N SER A 163 -26.41 1.10 -10.32
CA SER A 163 -27.26 0.82 -11.47
C SER A 163 -28.47 -0.04 -11.07
N ALA A 164 -29.57 0.07 -11.82
CA ALA A 164 -30.79 -0.69 -11.52
C ALA A 164 -30.55 -2.21 -11.51
N ALA A 165 -29.72 -2.71 -12.43
CA ALA A 165 -29.38 -4.13 -12.52
C ALA A 165 -28.55 -4.59 -11.31
N PHE A 166 -27.52 -3.82 -10.94
CA PHE A 166 -26.68 -4.15 -9.78
C PHE A 166 -27.46 -4.09 -8.48
N ARG A 167 -28.31 -3.07 -8.31
CA ARG A 167 -29.23 -2.96 -7.18
C ARG A 167 -30.14 -4.18 -7.07
N ALA A 168 -30.76 -4.63 -8.17
CA ALA A 168 -31.62 -5.81 -8.17
C ALA A 168 -30.86 -7.08 -7.72
N ALA A 169 -29.60 -7.24 -8.14
CA ALA A 169 -28.75 -8.34 -7.71
C ALA A 169 -28.41 -8.27 -6.20
N VAL A 170 -28.08 -7.08 -5.69
CA VAL A 170 -27.84 -6.85 -4.27
C VAL A 170 -29.10 -7.12 -3.45
N ASP A 171 -30.25 -6.62 -3.88
CA ASP A 171 -31.53 -6.80 -3.19
C ASP A 171 -31.93 -8.28 -3.15
N ALA A 172 -31.77 -9.01 -4.26
CA ALA A 172 -32.02 -10.45 -4.31
C ALA A 172 -31.14 -11.23 -3.33
N ALA A 173 -29.83 -10.93 -3.30
CA ALA A 173 -28.90 -11.56 -2.36
C ALA A 173 -29.17 -11.15 -0.90
N ALA A 174 -29.64 -9.93 -0.66
CA ALA A 174 -29.98 -9.44 0.68
C ALA A 174 -31.23 -10.13 1.23
N THR A 175 -32.25 -10.39 0.40
CA THR A 175 -33.46 -11.13 0.80
C THR A 175 -33.13 -12.53 1.33
N THR A 176 -32.18 -13.22 0.70
CA THR A 176 -31.75 -14.57 1.11
C THR A 176 -30.62 -14.56 2.14
N ARG A 177 -30.17 -13.36 2.57
CA ARG A 177 -28.98 -13.16 3.41
C ARG A 177 -27.75 -13.91 2.87
N SER A 178 -27.65 -13.99 1.55
CA SER A 178 -26.53 -14.65 0.89
C SER A 178 -25.32 -13.71 0.84
N PRO A 179 -24.10 -14.28 0.81
CA PRO A 179 -22.92 -13.50 0.49
C PRO A 179 -23.03 -12.94 -0.93
N PHE A 180 -22.39 -11.79 -1.15
CA PHE A 180 -22.33 -11.14 -2.45
C PHE A 180 -20.88 -11.12 -2.94
N LEU A 181 -20.65 -11.63 -4.15
CA LEU A 181 -19.34 -11.63 -4.79
C LEU A 181 -19.35 -10.65 -5.96
N LEU A 182 -18.40 -9.73 -5.96
CA LEU A 182 -18.19 -8.76 -7.04
C LEU A 182 -16.79 -8.93 -7.62
N SER A 183 -16.71 -9.11 -8.95
CA SER A 183 -15.43 -9.03 -9.65
C SER A 183 -15.11 -7.59 -10.01
N LEU A 184 -13.93 -7.13 -9.61
CA LEU A 184 -13.41 -5.81 -9.89
C LEU A 184 -12.27 -5.92 -10.91
N GLY A 185 -12.44 -5.26 -12.05
CA GLY A 185 -11.40 -5.19 -13.07
C GLY A 185 -10.17 -4.45 -12.56
N THR A 186 -9.00 -4.89 -13.01
CA THR A 186 -7.72 -4.20 -12.76
C THR A 186 -7.07 -3.82 -14.09
N THR A 187 -6.23 -2.79 -14.07
CA THR A 187 -5.39 -2.43 -15.21
C THR A 187 -3.97 -2.91 -14.97
N VAL A 188 -3.37 -3.50 -16.01
CA VAL A 188 -1.92 -3.75 -16.09
C VAL A 188 -1.35 -2.78 -17.11
N VAL A 189 -0.32 -2.04 -16.70
CA VAL A 189 0.31 -1.01 -17.51
C VAL A 189 1.78 -1.36 -17.69
N ASP A 190 2.21 -1.48 -18.94
CA ASP A 190 3.63 -1.51 -19.28
C ASP A 190 4.23 -0.11 -19.07
N ALA A 191 5.25 -0.02 -18.24
CA ALA A 191 5.78 1.24 -17.77
C ALA A 191 7.29 1.32 -17.91
N GLU A 192 7.73 2.40 -18.55
CA GLU A 192 9.12 2.87 -18.52
C GLU A 192 9.22 4.18 -17.74
N ILE A 193 9.95 4.16 -16.63
CA ILE A 193 10.07 5.31 -15.72
C ILE A 193 11.56 5.51 -15.42
N GLY A 194 12.15 6.61 -15.89
CA GLY A 194 13.50 7.01 -15.49
C GLY A 194 13.50 7.70 -14.13
N GLY A 195 14.66 7.72 -13.44
CA GLY A 195 14.83 8.44 -12.17
C GLY A 195 14.17 7.72 -10.98
N VAL A 196 14.17 6.38 -10.99
CA VAL A 196 13.52 5.54 -9.97
C VAL A 196 14.54 5.14 -8.92
N LEU A 197 14.20 5.39 -7.65
CA LEU A 197 14.88 4.74 -6.54
C LEU A 197 14.22 3.38 -6.32
N ASP A 198 14.92 2.30 -6.66
CA ASP A 198 14.40 0.95 -6.57
C ASP A 198 14.97 0.21 -5.37
N LEU A 199 14.24 0.17 -4.26
CA LEU A 199 14.69 -0.49 -3.03
C LEU A 199 14.78 -2.02 -3.15
N ARG A 200 14.47 -2.62 -4.31
CA ARG A 200 14.82 -4.01 -4.59
C ARG A 200 16.31 -4.19 -4.85
N LEU A 201 17.02 -3.13 -5.25
CA LEU A 201 18.43 -3.21 -5.64
C LEU A 201 19.37 -2.99 -4.45
N PRO A 202 20.47 -3.77 -4.31
CA PRO A 202 21.39 -3.64 -3.18
C PRO A 202 22.01 -2.24 -3.04
N ALA A 203 22.34 -1.59 -4.16
CA ALA A 203 22.88 -0.23 -4.14
C ALA A 203 21.89 0.79 -3.58
N ALA A 204 20.61 0.67 -3.92
CA ALA A 204 19.55 1.53 -3.39
C ALA A 204 19.28 1.28 -1.91
N GLN A 205 19.30 0.02 -1.47
CA GLN A 205 19.17 -0.35 -0.06
C GLN A 205 20.32 0.24 0.79
N ARG A 206 21.57 0.08 0.35
CA ARG A 206 22.75 0.66 1.02
C ARG A 206 22.67 2.19 1.07
N TRP A 207 22.34 2.84 -0.05
CA TRP A 207 22.18 4.29 -0.10
C TRP A 207 21.06 4.77 0.83
N PHE A 208 19.92 4.10 0.82
CA PHE A 208 18.78 4.45 1.68
C PHE A 208 19.16 4.37 3.15
N PHE A 209 19.80 3.27 3.55
CA PHE A 209 20.29 3.07 4.90
C PHE A 209 21.33 4.15 5.29
N ALA A 210 22.36 4.38 4.47
CA ALA A 210 23.36 5.41 4.75
C ALA A 210 22.75 6.82 4.86
N SER A 211 21.84 7.17 3.95
CA SER A 211 21.25 8.51 3.87
C SER A 211 20.32 8.83 5.02
N PHE A 212 19.44 7.89 5.38
CA PHE A 212 18.36 8.16 6.31
C PHE A 212 18.68 7.68 7.73
N VAL A 213 19.45 6.61 7.86
CA VAL A 213 19.77 6.01 9.15
C VAL A 213 21.10 6.55 9.67
N GLN A 214 22.20 6.29 8.95
CA GLN A 214 23.53 6.66 9.44
C GLN A 214 23.76 8.17 9.46
N CYS A 215 23.28 8.89 8.44
CA CYS A 215 23.46 10.34 8.31
C CYS A 215 22.44 11.19 9.09
N GLY A 216 21.64 10.56 9.96
CA GLY A 216 20.98 11.26 11.07
C GLY A 216 19.59 11.84 10.81
N MET A 217 18.80 11.29 9.87
CA MET A 217 17.35 11.52 9.93
C MET A 217 16.70 10.64 11.01
N LEU A 218 17.33 9.51 11.37
CA LEU A 218 16.73 8.45 12.16
C LEU A 218 17.71 7.89 13.22
N PRO A 219 17.58 8.21 14.51
CA PRO A 219 18.38 7.58 15.55
C PRO A 219 17.89 6.14 15.77
N THR A 220 18.64 5.13 15.30
CA THR A 220 18.31 3.71 15.46
C THR A 220 19.58 2.86 15.60
N PRO A 221 19.54 1.76 16.37
CA PRO A 221 20.65 0.81 16.47
C PRO A 221 20.81 -0.09 15.24
N ALA A 222 19.99 0.11 14.19
CA ALA A 222 20.06 -0.63 12.94
C ALA A 222 21.47 -0.56 12.33
N ARG A 223 21.95 -1.69 11.79
CA ARG A 223 23.31 -1.84 11.24
C ARG A 223 23.30 -2.05 9.73
N CYS A 224 22.19 -2.52 9.19
CA CYS A 224 21.96 -2.69 7.77
C CYS A 224 20.52 -2.34 7.38
N PHE A 225 20.23 -2.37 6.07
CA PHE A 225 18.90 -2.09 5.54
C PHE A 225 17.84 -3.05 6.08
N GLU A 226 18.19 -4.31 6.30
CA GLU A 226 17.26 -5.33 6.80
C GLU A 226 16.77 -5.00 8.21
N ASP A 227 17.60 -4.37 9.05
CA ASP A 227 17.25 -3.97 10.41
C ASP A 227 16.22 -2.83 10.45
N VAL A 228 16.04 -2.10 9.34
CA VAL A 228 15.02 -1.05 9.23
C VAL A 228 13.70 -1.54 8.63
N LEU A 229 13.64 -2.78 8.15
CA LEU A 229 12.42 -3.34 7.57
C LEU A 229 11.19 -3.31 8.51
N PRO A 230 11.28 -3.51 9.84
CA PRO A 230 10.10 -3.44 10.70
C PRO A 230 9.36 -2.10 10.62
N GLU A 231 10.09 -0.98 10.51
CA GLU A 231 9.47 0.34 10.29
C GLU A 231 8.93 0.48 8.86
N LEU A 232 9.72 0.12 7.83
CA LEU A 232 9.27 0.26 6.45
C LEU A 232 7.99 -0.53 6.18
N LEU A 233 7.84 -1.63 6.91
CA LEU A 233 6.71 -2.55 6.90
C LEU A 233 5.72 -2.31 8.06
N ALA A 234 5.85 -1.21 8.80
CA ALA A 234 4.98 -0.89 9.93
C ALA A 234 3.52 -0.85 9.47
N LEU A 235 2.65 -1.58 10.15
CA LEU A 235 1.32 -1.91 9.62
C LEU A 235 0.28 -0.81 9.79
N ALA A 236 0.63 0.31 10.42
CA ALA A 236 -0.20 1.49 10.41
C ALA A 236 -0.63 1.83 8.96
N CYS A 237 -1.87 2.30 8.76
CA CYS A 237 -2.33 2.73 7.44
C CYS A 237 -1.40 3.83 6.93
N GLY A 238 -0.89 3.69 5.70
CA GLY A 238 0.13 4.59 5.16
C GLY A 238 1.50 4.52 5.83
N GLY A 239 1.74 3.53 6.69
CA GLY A 239 2.97 3.41 7.49
C GLY A 239 3.22 4.63 8.37
N SER A 240 2.15 5.24 8.87
CA SER A 240 2.24 6.44 9.69
C SER A 240 1.12 6.50 10.72
N THR A 241 1.44 6.93 11.93
CA THR A 241 0.49 7.24 13.01
C THR A 241 0.46 8.76 13.22
N PRO A 242 -0.43 9.31 14.07
CA PRO A 242 -0.34 10.72 14.45
C PRO A 242 1.06 11.13 14.93
N ASP A 243 1.76 10.22 15.61
CA ASP A 243 3.07 10.39 16.28
C ASP A 243 4.25 9.74 15.54
N ASN A 244 4.02 9.18 14.34
CA ASN A 244 5.06 8.65 13.47
C ASN A 244 4.71 8.98 12.01
N ARG A 245 5.35 9.98 11.42
CA ARG A 245 5.15 10.41 10.02
C ARG A 245 6.42 10.29 9.18
N ARG A 246 7.37 9.47 9.58
CA ARG A 246 8.69 9.39 8.94
C ARG A 246 8.63 8.98 7.49
N LEU A 247 7.83 7.97 7.15
CA LEU A 247 7.68 7.57 5.75
C LEU A 247 7.13 8.70 4.88
N GLN A 248 6.36 9.64 5.45
CA GLN A 248 5.90 10.83 4.73
C GLN A 248 7.05 11.80 4.49
N ALA A 249 7.84 12.09 5.53
CA ALA A 249 9.03 12.92 5.43
C ALA A 249 10.05 12.35 4.42
N LEU A 250 10.24 11.02 4.41
CA LEU A 250 11.07 10.33 3.42
C LEU A 250 10.54 10.52 2.00
N GLY A 251 9.22 10.34 1.79
CA GLY A 251 8.61 10.57 0.49
C GLY A 251 8.78 12.01 0.00
N GLU A 252 8.58 12.99 0.88
CA GLU A 252 8.80 14.42 0.59
C GLU A 252 10.26 14.73 0.25
N HIS A 253 11.21 14.18 1.03
CA HIS A 253 12.63 14.36 0.81
C HIS A 253 13.11 13.76 -0.52
N LEU A 254 12.64 12.55 -0.86
CA LEU A 254 12.94 11.91 -2.15
C LEU A 254 12.42 12.76 -3.31
N ARG A 255 11.18 13.29 -3.20
CA ARG A 255 10.60 14.20 -4.19
C ARG A 255 11.45 15.44 -4.38
N ALA A 256 11.87 16.07 -3.28
CA ALA A 256 12.69 17.28 -3.31
C ALA A 256 14.03 17.09 -4.02
N ARG A 257 14.56 15.85 -4.02
CA ARG A 257 15.81 15.49 -4.71
C ARG A 257 15.61 14.92 -6.11
N GLY A 258 14.44 15.13 -6.72
CA GLY A 258 14.17 14.77 -8.11
C GLY A 258 13.95 13.27 -8.35
N VAL A 259 13.72 12.48 -7.30
CA VAL A 259 13.26 11.09 -7.47
C VAL A 259 11.90 11.13 -8.15
N ARG A 260 11.72 10.37 -9.24
CA ARG A 260 10.49 10.38 -10.04
C ARG A 260 9.51 9.28 -9.63
N ALA A 261 10.03 8.17 -9.11
CA ALA A 261 9.25 7.13 -8.46
C ALA A 261 10.10 6.38 -7.43
N LEU A 262 9.41 5.74 -6.48
CA LEU A 262 10.01 4.87 -5.47
C LEU A 262 9.36 3.49 -5.58
N ILE A 263 10.19 2.45 -5.71
CA ILE A 263 9.77 1.06 -5.51
C ILE A 263 10.11 0.68 -4.06
N TYR A 264 9.11 0.23 -3.32
CA TYR A 264 9.22 -0.02 -1.88
C TYR A 264 8.45 -1.29 -1.49
N PRO A 265 8.86 -1.96 -0.40
CA PRO A 265 8.24 -3.23 -0.03
C PRO A 265 6.82 -3.01 0.50
N SER A 266 5.87 -3.86 0.12
CA SER A 266 4.51 -3.83 0.68
C SER A 266 4.55 -4.29 2.13
N ALA A 267 3.81 -3.58 2.99
CA ALA A 267 3.60 -3.99 4.37
C ALA A 267 2.44 -5.00 4.53
N ARG A 268 1.75 -5.37 3.45
CA ARG A 268 0.46 -6.08 3.51
C ARG A 268 0.54 -7.53 3.10
N CYS A 269 1.60 -7.91 2.40
CA CYS A 269 1.86 -9.27 1.99
C CYS A 269 3.31 -9.62 2.29
N ASP A 270 3.66 -10.90 2.18
CA ASP A 270 5.05 -11.33 2.22
C ASP A 270 5.85 -10.60 1.13
N VAL A 271 7.09 -10.24 1.45
CA VAL A 271 7.97 -9.50 0.54
C VAL A 271 9.35 -10.13 0.53
N ALA A 272 9.95 -10.24 -0.67
CA ALA A 272 11.27 -10.83 -0.81
C ALA A 272 12.06 -10.22 -1.96
N VAL A 273 13.38 -10.42 -1.88
CA VAL A 273 14.37 -10.19 -2.94
C VAL A 273 15.42 -11.30 -2.86
N ARG A 274 15.86 -11.77 -4.02
CA ARG A 274 17.00 -12.67 -4.20
C ARG A 274 17.94 -12.09 -5.23
N TYR A 275 19.22 -12.21 -4.93
CA TYR A 275 20.33 -11.76 -5.75
C TYR A 275 21.18 -12.95 -6.14
N ARG A 276 21.77 -12.91 -7.33
CA ARG A 276 22.86 -13.78 -7.75
C ARG A 276 23.95 -12.91 -8.33
N ASP A 277 25.16 -13.01 -7.81
CA ASP A 277 26.30 -12.16 -8.21
C ASP A 277 25.97 -10.65 -8.18
N GLY A 278 25.17 -10.24 -7.19
CA GLY A 278 24.71 -8.85 -7.01
C GLY A 278 23.57 -8.39 -7.94
N ALA A 279 23.14 -9.22 -8.90
CA ALA A 279 22.01 -8.94 -9.77
C ALA A 279 20.69 -9.45 -9.17
N LEU A 280 19.61 -8.67 -9.28
CA LEU A 280 18.28 -9.07 -8.82
C LEU A 280 17.72 -10.19 -9.71
N VAL A 281 17.54 -11.40 -9.16
CA VAL A 281 17.06 -12.59 -9.90
C VAL A 281 15.62 -12.98 -9.57
N ALA A 282 15.14 -12.66 -8.37
CA ALA A 282 13.74 -12.87 -7.99
C ALA A 282 13.28 -11.85 -6.96
N TRP A 283 11.99 -11.52 -6.99
CA TRP A 283 11.35 -10.60 -6.05
C TRP A 283 9.84 -10.83 -6.05
N HIS A 284 9.17 -10.45 -4.97
CA HIS A 284 7.70 -10.35 -4.90
C HIS A 284 7.30 -9.44 -3.73
N GLY A 285 6.05 -8.97 -3.70
CA GLY A 285 5.55 -8.17 -2.58
C GLY A 285 5.95 -6.70 -2.60
N TRP A 286 6.07 -6.09 -3.79
CA TRP A 286 6.57 -4.72 -3.95
C TRP A 286 5.51 -3.79 -4.53
N ASN A 287 5.53 -2.54 -4.08
CA ASN A 287 4.71 -1.44 -4.57
C ASN A 287 5.59 -0.40 -5.27
N LEU A 288 4.95 0.44 -6.09
CA LEU A 288 5.55 1.62 -6.70
C LEU A 288 4.67 2.85 -6.42
N VAL A 289 5.30 3.96 -6.02
CA VAL A 289 4.66 5.29 -6.00
C VAL A 289 5.32 6.22 -7.01
N ARG A 290 4.52 6.84 -7.87
CA ARG A 290 4.96 7.86 -8.84
C ARG A 290 4.87 9.26 -8.22
N TYR A 291 5.98 9.98 -8.20
CA TYR A 291 6.03 11.32 -7.61
C TYR A 291 5.55 12.43 -8.56
N GLY A 292 5.76 12.29 -9.87
CA GLY A 292 5.30 13.27 -10.87
C GLY A 292 5.80 14.71 -10.59
N PRO A 293 5.27 15.73 -11.29
CA PRO A 293 5.60 17.14 -11.05
C PRO A 293 4.88 17.71 -9.81
N ALA A 294 4.59 16.89 -8.80
CA ALA A 294 3.79 17.33 -7.67
C ALA A 294 4.54 18.41 -6.87
N PRO A 295 3.89 19.54 -6.51
CA PRO A 295 4.55 20.68 -5.88
C PRO A 295 5.26 20.26 -4.60
N LEU A 296 6.52 20.67 -4.48
CA LEU A 296 7.30 20.54 -3.25
C LEU A 296 6.80 21.57 -2.24
N ARG A 297 7.03 21.30 -0.95
CA ARG A 297 6.75 22.26 0.12
C ARG A 297 8.02 23.00 0.48
N ASP A 298 7.84 24.19 1.02
CA ASP A 298 8.93 25.05 1.48
C ASP A 298 9.52 24.61 2.84
N SER A 299 8.95 23.59 3.48
CA SER A 299 9.42 23.10 4.78
C SER A 299 9.36 21.58 4.89
N LEU A 300 10.42 20.99 5.43
CA LEU A 300 10.52 19.56 5.75
C LEU A 300 10.15 19.34 7.22
N TYR A 301 9.23 18.41 7.47
CA TYR A 301 8.95 17.95 8.83
C TYR A 301 9.78 16.70 9.14
N ILE A 302 10.41 16.68 10.30
CA ILE A 302 11.19 15.54 10.79
C ILE A 302 10.55 15.04 12.08
N ASP A 303 10.19 13.77 12.10
CA ASP A 303 9.61 13.10 13.26
C ASP A 303 10.69 12.38 14.08
N LEU A 304 10.81 12.75 15.37
CA LEU A 304 11.80 12.23 16.30
C LEU A 304 11.27 11.13 17.23
N GLY A 305 10.11 10.51 16.94
CA GLY A 305 9.55 9.45 17.80
C GLY A 305 10.46 8.21 17.95
N ALA A 306 9.95 7.14 18.55
CA ALA A 306 10.62 5.83 18.58
C ALA A 306 10.51 5.09 17.23
N TRP A 307 11.52 4.31 16.86
CA TRP A 307 11.57 3.52 15.63
C TRP A 307 11.10 2.10 15.88
N GLU A 308 10.33 1.52 14.96
CA GLU A 308 9.99 0.11 15.04
C GLU A 308 11.20 -0.74 14.68
N THR A 309 11.74 -1.41 15.70
CA THR A 309 12.94 -2.25 15.62
C THR A 309 12.63 -3.73 15.58
N GLN A 310 11.36 -4.09 15.80
CA GLN A 310 10.92 -5.47 15.91
C GLN A 310 9.68 -5.72 15.07
N PHE A 311 9.66 -6.86 14.41
CA PHE A 311 8.46 -7.37 13.78
C PHE A 311 7.47 -7.87 14.85
N PRO A 312 6.15 -7.85 14.55
CA PRO A 312 5.19 -8.51 15.42
C PRO A 312 5.46 -10.03 15.47
N PRO A 313 5.00 -10.75 16.52
CA PRO A 313 5.41 -12.13 16.79
C PRO A 313 5.19 -13.16 15.65
N SER A 314 4.24 -12.91 14.74
CA SER A 314 3.96 -13.82 13.62
C SER A 314 4.67 -13.44 12.33
N VAL A 315 5.57 -12.45 12.36
CA VAL A 315 6.29 -11.96 11.19
C VAL A 315 7.78 -12.24 11.37
N GLU A 316 8.36 -12.87 10.36
CA GLU A 316 9.73 -13.38 10.41
C GLU A 316 10.55 -12.83 9.25
N LEU A 317 11.74 -12.32 9.56
CA LEU A 317 12.76 -11.99 8.56
C LEU A 317 13.70 -13.18 8.37
N ARG A 318 13.71 -13.74 7.16
CA ARG A 318 14.64 -14.78 6.72
C ARG A 318 15.68 -14.17 5.80
N ARG A 319 16.94 -14.55 5.98
CA ARG A 319 18.05 -14.17 5.11
C ARG A 319 18.49 -15.39 4.30
N TYR A 320 18.83 -15.17 3.04
CA TYR A 320 19.40 -16.17 2.15
C TYR A 320 20.89 -15.87 1.97
N GLY A 321 21.72 -16.90 2.01
CA GLY A 321 23.15 -16.81 1.74
C GLY A 321 23.72 -18.19 1.46
N GLY A 322 24.40 -18.34 0.32
CA GLY A 322 25.01 -19.60 -0.12
C GLY A 322 24.96 -19.77 -1.63
N ASP A 323 25.87 -20.57 -2.21
CA ASP A 323 25.90 -20.91 -3.64
C ASP A 323 25.85 -19.71 -4.62
N GLY A 324 26.46 -18.58 -4.23
CA GLY A 324 26.46 -17.35 -5.03
C GLY A 324 25.13 -16.58 -5.01
N GLU A 325 24.17 -17.03 -4.19
CA GLU A 325 22.90 -16.34 -3.97
C GLU A 325 22.82 -15.70 -2.58
N GLU A 326 22.20 -14.53 -2.56
CA GLU A 326 21.96 -13.75 -1.34
C GLU A 326 20.55 -13.15 -1.38
N GLY A 327 20.04 -12.71 -0.25
CA GLY A 327 18.79 -11.94 -0.22
C GLY A 327 18.07 -12.02 1.11
N TRP A 328 16.82 -11.59 1.11
CA TRP A 328 15.99 -11.63 2.29
C TRP A 328 14.51 -11.77 1.94
N ARG A 329 13.74 -12.28 2.89
CA ARG A 329 12.28 -12.40 2.81
C ARG A 329 11.66 -12.10 4.16
N VAL A 330 10.59 -11.31 4.16
CA VAL A 330 9.72 -11.13 5.32
C VAL A 330 8.44 -11.94 5.10
N CYS A 331 8.20 -12.90 6.00
CA CYS A 331 7.05 -13.81 5.96
C CYS A 331 6.03 -13.44 7.05
N GLY A 332 4.75 -13.76 6.81
CA GLY A 332 3.70 -13.68 7.83
C GLY A 332 2.98 -12.34 7.91
N LEU A 333 3.37 -11.35 7.07
CA LEU A 333 2.73 -10.04 7.02
C LEU A 333 1.25 -10.14 6.66
N ARG A 334 0.89 -11.02 5.72
CA ARG A 334 -0.50 -11.27 5.32
C ARG A 334 -1.33 -11.82 6.49
N VAL A 335 -0.81 -12.85 7.17
CA VAL A 335 -1.50 -13.49 8.30
C VAL A 335 -1.77 -12.46 9.39
N TRP A 336 -0.78 -11.64 9.70
CA TRP A 336 -0.92 -10.59 10.68
C TRP A 336 -1.88 -9.48 10.24
N ASN A 337 -1.84 -9.06 8.97
CA ASN A 337 -2.77 -8.08 8.41
C ASN A 337 -4.22 -8.52 8.66
N HIS A 338 -4.55 -9.77 8.35
CA HIS A 338 -5.88 -10.31 8.60
C HIS A 338 -6.20 -10.51 10.09
N SER A 339 -5.24 -10.91 10.93
CA SER A 339 -5.47 -11.13 12.36
C SER A 339 -5.81 -9.82 13.09
N VAL A 340 -5.13 -8.71 12.76
CA VAL A 340 -5.42 -7.38 13.31
C VAL A 340 -6.86 -6.96 12.99
N HIS A 341 -7.35 -7.28 11.78
CA HIS A 341 -8.74 -7.02 11.43
C HIS A 341 -9.71 -7.89 12.24
N ALA A 342 -9.41 -9.17 12.43
CA ALA A 342 -10.24 -10.08 13.23
C ALA A 342 -10.32 -9.63 14.69
N MET A 343 -9.21 -9.20 15.29
CA MET A 343 -9.16 -8.69 16.66
C MET A 343 -9.97 -7.39 16.81
N ARG A 344 -9.86 -6.46 15.86
CA ARG A 344 -10.60 -5.18 15.90
C ARG A 344 -12.11 -5.33 15.77
N ARG A 345 -12.62 -6.42 15.18
CA ARG A 345 -14.06 -6.71 15.13
C ARG A 345 -14.64 -7.18 16.46
N ARG A 346 -13.79 -7.63 17.41
CA ARG A 346 -14.22 -8.12 18.72
C ARG A 346 -14.26 -7.03 19.80
N LEU A 347 -13.82 -5.82 19.49
CA LEU A 347 -13.91 -4.69 20.42
C LEU A 347 -15.32 -4.09 20.34
N PRO A 348 -16.03 -3.95 21.47
CA PRO A 348 -17.42 -3.50 21.52
C PRO A 348 -17.65 -2.06 21.06
#